data_AF-A0A1W9ZKC0-F1
#
_entry.id   AF-A0A1W9ZKC0-F1
#
_cell.length_a   1.000
_cell.length_b   1.000
_cell.length_c   1.000
_cell.angle_alpha   90.00
_cell.angle_beta   90.00
_cell.angle_gamma   90.00
#
_symmetry.space_group_name_H-M   'P 1'
#
loop_
_entity.id
_entity.type
_entity.pdbx_description
1 polymer ?
#
loop_
_entity_poly.entity_id
_entity_poly.type
_entity_poly.pdbx_seq_one_letter_code
_entity_poly.pdbx_strand_id
1 'polypeptide(L)'
;MRERHSELATGEPITADDVELAEHRADLARQRAAHAGLLAARSFNESARMHEKVARTQDEAVAQGVSHTAEHEKSAAWHREAAEVDRTLAKLKMIEAEADLRPQTDQ
;
A
#
# COMPACT_ATOMS: atom_id res chain seq x y z
N MET A 1 -12.61 6.43 23.55
CA MET A 1 -12.20 7.59 22.72
C MET A 1 -12.94 8.87 23.11
N ARG A 2 -14.22 8.84 23.48
CA ARG A 2 -15.00 10.06 23.82
C ARG A 2 -14.62 10.71 25.16
N GLU A 3 -14.22 9.95 26.18
CA GLU A 3 -13.88 10.47 27.52
C GLU A 3 -12.61 11.35 27.53
N ARG A 4 -11.49 10.90 26.94
CA ARG A 4 -10.24 11.70 26.94
C ARG A 4 -10.32 13.02 26.15
N HIS A 5 -11.14 13.07 25.11
CA HIS A 5 -11.43 14.34 24.41
C HIS A 5 -12.24 15.31 25.28
N SER A 6 -13.00 14.79 26.25
CA SER A 6 -13.73 15.60 27.22
C SER A 6 -12.81 16.18 28.29
N GLU A 7 -11.83 15.39 28.79
CA GLU A 7 -10.89 15.81 29.87
C GLU A 7 -9.87 16.86 29.41
N LEU A 8 -9.37 16.76 28.16
CA LEU A 8 -8.49 17.78 27.58
C LEU A 8 -9.23 19.10 27.28
N ALA A 9 -10.56 19.07 27.13
CA ALA A 9 -11.39 20.26 26.92
C ALA A 9 -11.79 20.95 28.23
N THR A 10 -11.67 20.27 29.39
CA THR A 10 -12.06 20.78 30.71
C THR A 10 -10.96 21.54 31.45
N GLY A 11 -9.75 21.64 30.88
CA GLY A 11 -8.64 22.42 31.46
C GLY A 11 -7.83 21.69 32.53
N GLU A 12 -7.91 20.36 32.60
CA GLU A 12 -7.04 19.56 33.47
C GLU A 12 -5.60 19.54 32.91
N PRO A 13 -4.56 19.60 33.78
CA PRO A 13 -3.17 19.58 33.34
C PRO A 13 -2.84 18.25 32.66
N ILE A 14 -2.18 18.31 31.49
CA ILE A 14 -1.63 17.12 30.84
C ILE A 14 -0.60 16.47 31.76
N THR A 15 -0.78 15.19 32.05
CA THR A 15 0.12 14.42 32.92
C THR A 15 1.17 13.67 32.12
N ALA A 16 2.23 13.18 32.79
CA ALA A 16 3.21 12.29 32.18
C ALA A 16 2.55 11.01 31.65
N ASP A 17 1.58 10.46 32.39
CA ASP A 17 0.81 9.27 31.99
C ASP A 17 -0.04 9.52 30.72
N ASP A 18 -0.48 10.75 30.49
CA ASP A 18 -1.19 11.13 29.26
C ASP A 18 -0.26 11.13 28.05
N VAL A 19 0.96 11.63 28.22
CA VAL A 19 2.01 11.62 27.18
C VAL A 19 2.42 10.19 26.86
N GLU A 20 2.73 9.37 27.88
CA GLU A 20 3.13 7.96 27.69
C GLU A 20 2.03 7.17 26.97
N LEU A 21 0.76 7.34 27.36
CA LEU A 21 -0.33 6.65 26.68
C LEU A 21 -0.58 7.20 25.26
N ALA A 22 -0.29 8.47 24.98
CA ALA A 22 -0.36 9.01 23.63
C ALA A 22 0.74 8.43 22.73
N GLU A 23 1.98 8.35 23.24
CA GLU A 23 3.13 7.75 22.56
C GLU A 23 2.88 6.28 22.26
N HIS A 24 2.44 5.51 23.26
CA HIS A 24 2.10 4.09 23.09
C HIS A 24 1.02 3.88 22.01
N ARG A 25 -0.01 4.74 21.99
CA ARG A 25 -1.06 4.67 20.96
C ARG A 25 -0.54 5.04 19.58
N ALA A 26 0.37 6.02 19.49
CA ALA A 26 1.00 6.40 18.23
C ALA A 26 1.86 5.25 17.68
N ASP A 27 2.63 4.57 18.54
CA ASP A 27 3.39 3.37 18.18
C ASP A 27 2.50 2.25 17.63
N LEU A 28 1.42 1.93 18.34
CA LEU A 28 0.47 0.91 17.88
C LEU A 28 -0.18 1.29 16.54
N ALA A 29 -0.49 2.57 16.34
CA ALA A 29 -1.05 3.04 15.08
C ALA A 29 -0.05 2.89 13.93
N ARG A 30 1.23 3.25 14.14
CA ARG A 30 2.32 3.08 13.17
C ARG A 30 2.51 1.61 12.80
N GLN A 31 2.58 0.71 13.77
CA GLN A 31 2.73 -0.73 13.52
C GLN A 31 1.57 -1.29 12.68
N ARG A 32 0.33 -0.84 12.96
CA ARG A 32 -0.84 -1.23 12.17
C ARG A 32 -0.79 -0.67 10.75
N ALA A 33 -0.39 0.59 10.59
CA ALA A 33 -0.24 1.22 9.28
C ALA A 33 0.82 0.50 8.44
N ALA A 34 1.98 0.18 9.03
CA ALA A 34 3.02 -0.59 8.37
C ALA A 34 2.52 -1.96 7.90
N HIS A 35 1.84 -2.71 8.76
CA HIS A 35 1.31 -4.02 8.39
C HIS A 35 0.28 -3.91 7.26
N ALA A 36 -0.60 -2.92 7.30
CA ALA A 36 -1.53 -2.64 6.21
C ALA A 36 -0.81 -2.27 4.90
N GLY A 37 0.27 -1.49 4.99
CA GLY A 37 1.16 -1.18 3.87
C GLY A 37 1.77 -2.43 3.23
N LEU A 38 2.30 -3.35 4.03
CA LEU A 38 2.85 -4.61 3.54
C LEU A 38 1.81 -5.49 2.85
N LEU A 39 0.59 -5.56 3.40
CA LEU A 39 -0.51 -6.29 2.76
C LEU A 39 -0.91 -5.64 1.42
N ALA A 40 -0.98 -4.30 1.37
CA ALA A 40 -1.24 -3.58 0.13
C ALA A 40 -0.14 -3.83 -0.92
N ALA A 41 1.13 -3.80 -0.52
CA ALA A 41 2.25 -4.12 -1.40
C ALA A 41 2.14 -5.53 -2.00
N ARG A 42 1.75 -6.52 -1.18
CA ARG A 42 1.51 -7.88 -1.67
C ARG A 42 0.37 -7.93 -2.68
N SER A 43 -0.74 -7.23 -2.39
CA SER A 43 -1.89 -7.16 -3.30
C SER A 43 -1.54 -6.53 -4.64
N PHE A 44 -0.79 -5.42 -4.65
CA PHE A 44 -0.34 -4.80 -5.89
C PHE A 44 0.59 -5.72 -6.69
N ASN A 45 1.53 -6.41 -6.04
CA ASN A 45 2.36 -7.40 -6.72
C ASN A 45 1.56 -8.55 -7.35
N GLU A 46 0.49 -9.00 -6.68
CA GLU A 46 -0.40 -10.01 -7.23
C GLU A 46 -1.18 -9.46 -8.45
N SER A 47 -1.71 -8.24 -8.35
CA SER A 47 -2.39 -7.55 -9.45
C SER A 47 -1.46 -7.38 -10.66
N ALA A 48 -0.22 -6.95 -10.46
CA ALA A 48 0.79 -6.84 -11.52
C ALA A 48 0.99 -8.17 -12.27
N ARG A 49 1.09 -9.30 -11.55
CA ARG A 49 1.22 -10.64 -12.16
C ARG A 49 0.00 -11.01 -12.99
N MET A 50 -1.19 -10.61 -12.56
CA MET A 50 -2.43 -10.86 -13.31
C MET A 50 -2.47 -10.02 -14.59
N HIS A 51 -2.10 -8.74 -14.52
CA HIS A 51 -1.96 -7.90 -15.70
C HIS A 51 -0.98 -8.50 -16.72
N GLU A 52 0.20 -8.94 -16.29
CA GLU A 52 1.14 -9.62 -17.18
C GLU A 52 0.60 -10.90 -17.78
N LYS A 53 -0.16 -11.68 -16.99
CA LYS A 53 -0.81 -12.88 -17.50
C LYS A 53 -1.80 -12.56 -18.61
N VAL A 54 -2.61 -11.51 -18.45
CA VAL A 54 -3.53 -11.08 -19.51
C VAL A 54 -2.75 -10.59 -20.73
N ALA A 55 -1.70 -9.79 -20.55
CA ALA A 55 -0.87 -9.35 -21.67
C ALA A 55 -0.31 -10.53 -22.48
N ARG A 56 0.22 -11.57 -21.81
CA ARG A 56 0.69 -12.79 -22.49
C ARG A 56 -0.43 -13.50 -23.24
N THR A 57 -1.62 -13.62 -22.65
CA THR A 57 -2.76 -14.23 -23.35
C THR A 57 -3.15 -13.44 -24.60
N GLN A 58 -3.09 -12.11 -24.57
CA GLN A 58 -3.31 -11.30 -25.77
C GLN A 58 -2.25 -11.55 -26.85
N ASP A 59 -0.97 -11.63 -26.46
CA ASP A 59 0.13 -11.94 -27.39
C ASP A 59 -0.02 -13.34 -28.02
N GLU A 60 -0.40 -14.34 -27.21
CA GLU A 60 -0.65 -15.70 -27.66
C GLU A 60 -1.82 -15.75 -28.65
N ALA A 61 -2.87 -14.94 -28.44
CA ALA A 61 -4.00 -14.84 -29.35
C ALA A 61 -3.54 -14.28 -30.71
N VAL A 62 -2.73 -13.23 -30.72
CA VAL A 62 -2.11 -12.69 -31.94
C VAL A 62 -1.28 -13.75 -32.66
N ALA A 63 -0.43 -14.48 -31.93
CA ALA A 63 0.40 -15.54 -32.51
C ALA A 63 -0.42 -16.69 -33.11
N GLN A 64 -1.63 -16.93 -32.61
CA GLN A 64 -2.58 -17.91 -33.16
C GLN A 64 -3.37 -17.39 -34.38
N GLY A 65 -3.18 -16.13 -34.77
CA GLY A 65 -3.82 -15.56 -35.96
C GLY A 65 -5.28 -15.17 -35.76
N VAL A 66 -5.70 -14.85 -34.54
CA VAL A 66 -7.04 -14.29 -34.29
C VAL A 66 -7.20 -12.94 -35.00
N SER A 67 -8.45 -12.59 -35.34
CA SER A 67 -8.78 -11.27 -35.88
C SER A 67 -8.58 -10.17 -34.83
N HIS A 68 -8.57 -8.90 -35.26
CA HIS A 68 -8.39 -7.73 -34.38
C HIS A 68 -7.01 -7.65 -33.70
N THR A 69 -5.96 -7.98 -34.46
CA THR A 69 -4.57 -8.00 -33.98
C THR A 69 -4.15 -6.70 -33.31
N ALA A 70 -4.52 -5.55 -33.89
CA ALA A 70 -4.15 -4.24 -33.35
C ALA A 70 -4.80 -3.98 -31.98
N GLU A 71 -6.02 -4.44 -31.77
CA GLU A 71 -6.74 -4.35 -30.49
C GLU A 71 -6.10 -5.26 -29.43
N HIS A 72 -5.70 -6.47 -29.80
CA HIS A 72 -4.97 -7.38 -28.92
C HIS A 72 -3.61 -6.79 -28.51
N GLU A 73 -2.83 -6.27 -29.45
CA GLU A 73 -1.54 -5.63 -29.20
C GLU A 73 -1.69 -4.40 -28.28
N LYS A 74 -2.68 -3.55 -28.54
CA LYS A 74 -2.99 -2.39 -27.70
C LYS A 74 -3.39 -2.81 -26.29
N SER A 75 -4.24 -3.84 -26.15
CA SER A 75 -4.64 -4.37 -24.85
C SER A 75 -3.44 -4.96 -24.09
N ALA A 76 -2.57 -5.71 -24.76
CA ALA A 76 -1.35 -6.26 -24.18
C ALA A 76 -0.44 -5.14 -23.65
N ALA A 77 -0.22 -4.08 -24.44
CA ALA A 77 0.57 -2.93 -24.05
C ALA A 77 0.01 -2.24 -22.80
N TRP A 78 -1.31 -2.00 -22.76
CA TRP A 78 -1.98 -1.40 -21.60
C TRP A 78 -1.82 -2.25 -20.34
N HIS A 79 -1.97 -3.57 -20.45
CA HIS A 79 -1.76 -4.46 -19.32
C HIS A 79 -0.31 -4.47 -18.82
N ARG A 80 0.68 -4.40 -19.72
CA ARG A 80 2.09 -4.28 -19.29
C ARG A 80 2.32 -2.96 -18.54
N GLU A 81 1.77 -1.86 -19.01
CA GLU A 81 1.85 -0.56 -18.32
C GLU A 81 1.21 -0.62 -16.93
N ALA A 82 0.00 -1.20 -16.82
CA ALA A 82 -0.68 -1.38 -15.54
C ALA A 82 0.13 -2.24 -14.56
N ALA A 83 0.80 -3.29 -15.04
CA ALA A 83 1.68 -4.11 -14.20
C ALA A 83 2.87 -3.33 -13.65
N GLU A 84 3.47 -2.42 -14.43
CA GLU A 84 4.58 -1.57 -13.97
C GLU A 84 4.11 -0.52 -12.95
N VAL A 85 2.92 0.04 -13.14
CA VAL A 85 2.29 0.92 -12.15
C VAL A 85 2.09 0.19 -10.83
N ASP A 86 1.50 -1.01 -10.86
CA ASP A 86 1.27 -1.82 -9.66
C ASP A 86 2.58 -2.21 -8.97
N ARG A 87 3.63 -2.56 -9.71
CA ARG A 87 4.97 -2.81 -9.15
C ARG A 87 5.54 -1.59 -8.45
N THR A 88 5.34 -0.41 -9.03
CA THR A 88 5.79 0.86 -8.45
C THR A 88 5.04 1.13 -7.15
N LEU A 89 3.71 0.98 -7.14
CA LEU A 89 2.89 1.11 -5.94
C LEU A 89 3.28 0.10 -4.85
N ALA A 90 3.57 -1.14 -5.23
CA ALA A 90 4.04 -2.16 -4.29
C ALA A 90 5.35 -1.75 -3.60
N LYS A 91 6.33 -1.24 -4.38
CA LYS A 91 7.61 -0.74 -3.83
C LYS A 91 7.40 0.44 -2.89
N LEU A 92 6.57 1.40 -3.27
CA LEU A 92 6.26 2.56 -2.42
C LEU A 92 5.64 2.12 -1.09
N LYS A 93 4.68 1.18 -1.12
CA LYS A 93 4.05 0.66 0.10
C LYS A 93 5.02 -0.10 1.00
N MET A 94 6.00 -0.81 0.42
CA MET A 94 7.08 -1.44 1.20
C MET A 94 7.97 -0.40 1.89
N ILE A 95 8.36 0.67 1.17
CA ILE A 95 9.20 1.74 1.72
C ILE A 95 8.48 2.49 2.85
N GLU A 96 7.20 2.83 2.66
CA GLU A 96 6.36 3.46 3.69
C GLU A 96 6.25 2.57 4.93
N ALA A 97 5.95 1.29 4.75
CA ALA A 97 5.85 0.35 5.86
C ALA A 97 7.17 0.15 6.61
N GLU A 98 8.29 0.11 5.89
CA GLU A 98 9.62 0.03 6.50
C GLU A 98 9.98 1.31 7.26
N ALA A 99 9.54 2.47 6.79
CA ALA A 99 9.70 3.72 7.53
C ALA A 99 8.91 3.71 8.84
N ASP A 100 7.66 3.23 8.81
CA ASP A 100 6.80 3.15 10.00
C ASP A 100 7.26 2.12 11.04
N LEU A 101 8.01 1.09 10.62
CA LEU A 101 8.58 0.07 11.52
C LEU A 101 9.95 0.44 12.08
N ARG A 102 10.62 1.46 11.54
CA ARG A 102 11.91 1.89 12.07
C ARG A 102 11.71 2.55 13.44
N PRO A 103 12.49 2.17 14.46
CA PRO A 103 12.45 2.87 15.74
C PRO A 103 12.81 4.33 15.50
N GLN A 104 11.97 5.25 15.98
CA GLN A 104 12.36 6.65 16.08
C GLN A 104 13.47 6.73 17.11
N THR A 105 14.71 6.83 16.64
CA THR A 105 15.80 7.25 17.51
C THR A 105 15.61 8.74 17.75
N ASP A 106 15.23 9.08 18.98
CA ASP A 106 15.16 10.48 19.42
C ASP A 106 16.52 11.16 19.17
N GLN A 107 16.48 12.32 18.51
CA GLN A 107 17.55 13.32 18.51
C GLN A 107 17.11 14.49 19.38
#